data_AF-A0A945RCH1-F1
#
_entry.id   AF-A0A945RCH1-F1
#
_cell.length_a   1.000
_cell.length_b   1.000
_cell.length_c   1.000
_cell.angle_alpha   90.00
_cell.angle_beta   90.00
_cell.angle_gamma   90.00
#
_symmetry.space_group_name_H-M   'P 1'
#
loop_
_entity.id
_entity.type
_entity.pdbx_description
1 polymer ?
#
loop_
_entity_poly.entity_id
_entity_poly.type
_entity_poly.pdbx_seq_one_letter_code
_entity_poly.pdbx_strand_id
1 'polypeptide(L)' 'MTNSFPKSEDSNPAKNPDTQLNADPIYMEQDLWYFKTGKGVEVGPFRYRSEAQSNLDKFMKTLENRLDPGNTQK' A
#
# COMPACT_ATOMS: atom_id res chain seq x y z
N MET A 1 50.06 17.60 0.72
CA MET A 1 48.64 17.47 1.10
C MET A 1 47.97 16.61 0.05
N THR A 2 47.50 15.41 0.41
CA THR A 2 46.66 14.58 -0.46
C THR A 2 45.23 15.11 -0.39
N ASN A 3 44.52 15.14 -1.52
CA ASN A 3 43.11 14.73 -1.64
C ASN A 3 42.68 14.95 -3.10
N SER A 4 42.62 13.87 -3.86
CA SER A 4 41.92 13.80 -5.13
C SER A 4 41.20 12.47 -5.18
N PHE A 5 39.94 12.50 -4.76
CA PHE A 5 38.97 11.45 -5.03
C PHE A 5 37.84 12.10 -5.83
N PRO A 6 37.49 11.59 -7.03
CA PRO A 6 36.41 12.16 -7.82
C PRO A 6 35.07 11.85 -7.15
N LYS A 7 34.20 12.88 -7.13
CA LYS A 7 32.82 12.82 -6.67
C LYS A 7 32.03 11.92 -7.62
N SER A 8 31.65 10.74 -7.15
CA SER A 8 30.73 9.84 -7.84
C SER A 8 29.34 10.47 -7.84
N GLU A 9 28.96 10.98 -9.00
CA GLU A 9 27.63 11.43 -9.37
C GLU A 9 26.93 10.23 -10.02
N ASP A 10 26.03 9.58 -9.28
CA ASP A 10 24.80 8.91 -9.76
C ASP A 10 24.20 8.14 -8.57
N SER A 11 23.40 8.85 -7.76
CA SER A 11 22.44 8.17 -6.88
C SER A 11 21.07 8.43 -7.47
N ASN A 12 20.81 7.82 -8.63
CA ASN A 12 19.46 7.48 -9.03
C ASN A 12 18.99 6.37 -8.08
N PRO A 13 18.03 6.57 -7.16
CA PRO A 13 17.47 5.44 -6.43
C PRO A 13 16.61 4.66 -7.44
N ALA A 14 17.28 3.76 -8.17
CA ALA A 14 16.65 2.72 -8.94
C ALA A 14 15.63 2.06 -8.02
N LYS A 15 14.37 2.26 -8.39
CA LYS A 15 13.16 1.76 -7.75
C LYS A 15 13.26 0.23 -7.68
N ASN A 16 13.76 -0.29 -6.56
CA ASN A 16 13.77 -1.71 -6.26
C ASN A 16 12.31 -2.22 -6.35
N PRO A 17 11.97 -3.16 -7.26
CA PRO A 17 10.62 -3.74 -7.29
C PRO A 17 10.36 -4.73 -6.14
N ASP A 18 11.37 -5.00 -5.31
CA ASP A 18 11.33 -6.04 -4.27
C ASP A 18 10.87 -5.55 -2.88
N THR A 19 10.59 -4.25 -2.71
CA THR A 19 10.09 -3.69 -1.44
C THR A 19 8.56 -3.80 -1.28
N GLN A 20 7.86 -4.51 -2.17
CA GLN A 20 6.40 -4.55 -2.21
C GLN A 20 5.75 -5.77 -1.52
N LEU A 21 6.51 -6.58 -0.77
CA LEU A 21 5.91 -7.66 0.03
C LEU A 21 5.42 -7.19 1.41
N ASN A 22 5.81 -5.98 1.85
CA ASN A 22 5.32 -5.32 3.05
C ASN A 22 4.83 -3.89 2.77
N ALA A 23 4.46 -3.59 1.52
CA ALA A 23 3.92 -2.28 1.21
C ALA A 23 2.57 -2.14 1.92
N ASP A 24 2.45 -1.09 2.74
CA ASP A 24 1.16 -0.67 3.29
C ASP A 24 0.12 -0.71 2.17
N PRO A 25 -1.02 -1.39 2.38
CA PRO A 25 -2.06 -1.48 1.36
C PRO A 25 -2.66 -0.11 1.04
N ILE A 26 -2.42 0.89 1.89
CA ILE A 26 -2.89 2.27 1.76
C ILE A 26 -1.72 3.15 1.30
N TYR A 27 -1.93 3.92 0.24
CA TYR A 27 -0.97 4.89 -0.26
C TYR A 27 -1.66 6.20 -0.64
N MET A 28 -0.86 7.26 -0.80
CA MET A 28 -1.34 8.57 -1.20
C MET A 28 -0.83 8.89 -2.61
N GLU A 29 -1.72 9.33 -3.49
CA GLU A 29 -1.42 9.78 -4.84
C GLU A 29 -2.17 11.09 -5.10
N GLN A 30 -1.46 12.14 -5.56
CA GLN A 30 -2.06 13.44 -5.88
C GLN A 30 -2.92 14.05 -4.75
N ASP A 31 -2.47 14.00 -3.49
CA ASP A 31 -3.21 14.49 -2.30
C ASP A 31 -4.51 13.71 -1.99
N LEU A 32 -4.65 12.53 -2.59
CA LEU A 32 -5.77 11.63 -2.39
C LEU A 32 -5.28 10.28 -1.87
N TRP A 33 -6.05 9.68 -0.98
CA TRP A 33 -5.74 8.40 -0.37
C TRP A 33 -6.40 7.26 -1.15
N TYR A 34 -5.66 6.18 -1.33
CA TYR A 34 -6.09 4.98 -2.04
C TYR A 34 -5.67 3.75 -1.26
N PHE A 35 -6.32 2.62 -1.51
CA PHE A 35 -5.81 1.34 -1.10
C PHE A 35 -5.83 0.30 -2.22
N LYS A 36 -4.83 -0.59 -2.21
CA LYS A 36 -4.73 -1.73 -3.11
C LYS A 36 -5.08 -3.01 -2.38
N THR A 37 -6.02 -3.75 -2.95
CA THR A 37 -6.32 -5.11 -2.52
C THR A 37 -5.24 -6.06 -3.04
N GLY A 38 -5.06 -7.21 -2.40
CA GLY A 38 -4.10 -8.24 -2.86
C GLY A 38 -4.40 -8.81 -4.25
N LYS A 39 -5.53 -8.43 -4.87
CA LYS A 39 -5.89 -8.75 -6.26
C LYS A 39 -5.44 -7.67 -7.26
N GLY A 40 -4.72 -6.65 -6.81
CA GLY A 40 -4.30 -5.52 -7.65
C GLY A 40 -5.41 -4.50 -7.93
N VAL A 41 -6.58 -4.65 -7.31
CA VAL A 41 -7.67 -3.67 -7.44
C VAL A 41 -7.37 -2.48 -6.52
N GLU A 42 -7.31 -1.30 -7.11
CA GLU A 42 -7.22 -0.01 -6.45
C GLU A 42 -8.62 0.49 -6.06
N VAL A 43 -8.75 1.03 -4.85
CA VAL A 43 -9.99 1.61 -4.34
C VAL A 43 -9.69 3.00 -3.78
N GLY A 44 -10.49 3.97 -4.21
CA GLY A 44 -10.39 5.39 -3.88
C GLY A 44 -11.14 6.23 -4.92
N PRO A 45 -10.94 7.56 -4.96
CA PRO A 45 -10.12 8.36 -4.05
C PRO A 45 -10.80 8.63 -2.70
N PHE A 46 -10.01 8.68 -1.64
CA PHE A 46 -10.43 9.10 -0.30
C PHE A 46 -9.76 10.42 0.07
N ARG A 47 -10.44 11.26 0.87
CA ARG A 47 -9.87 12.53 1.31
C ARG A 47 -8.94 12.35 2.49
N TYR A 48 -9.22 11.38 3.37
CA TYR A 48 -8.41 11.10 4.54
C TYR A 48 -7.91 9.65 4.58
N ARG A 49 -6.70 9.45 5.13
CA ARG A 49 -6.13 8.11 5.38
C ARG A 49 -7.06 7.22 6.19
N SER A 50 -7.69 7.78 7.23
CA SER A 50 -8.60 7.06 8.11
C SER A 50 -9.84 6.53 7.38
N GLU A 51 -10.30 7.23 6.34
CA GLU A 51 -11.39 6.75 5.48
C GLU A 51 -10.93 5.54 4.67
N ALA A 52 -9.78 5.64 3.99
CA ALA A 52 -9.20 4.53 3.24
C ALA A 52 -9.00 3.30 4.14
N GLN A 53 -8.49 3.50 5.36
CA GLN A 53 -8.27 2.44 6.33
C GLN A 53 -9.57 1.79 6.83
N SER A 54 -10.58 2.60 7.15
CA SER A 54 -11.88 2.09 7.60
C SER A 54 -12.60 1.33 6.50
N ASN A 55 -12.46 1.76 5.24
CA ASN A 55 -13.03 1.05 4.09
C ASN A 55 -12.28 -0.25 3.80
N LEU A 56 -10.94 -0.25 3.91
CA LEU A 56 -10.14 -1.46 3.79
C LEU A 56 -10.52 -2.51 4.84
N ASP A 57 -10.65 -2.12 6.12
CA ASP A 57 -11.07 -3.01 7.21
C ASP A 57 -12.45 -3.64 6.93
N LYS A 58 -13.43 -2.83 6.54
CA LYS A 58 -14.78 -3.30 6.15
C LYS A 58 -14.73 -4.26 4.96
N PHE A 59 -13.89 -3.98 3.97
CA PHE A 59 -13.70 -4.82 2.81
C PHE A 59 -13.12 -6.19 3.20
N MET A 60 -12.07 -6.22 4.02
CA MET A 60 -11.48 -7.45 4.53
C MET A 60 -12.47 -8.27 5.37
N LYS A 61 -13.22 -7.62 6.28
CA LYS A 61 -14.30 -8.29 7.05
C LYS A 61 -15.39 -8.87 6.15
N THR A 62 -15.77 -8.16 5.09
CA THR A 62 -16.76 -8.66 4.13
C THR A 62 -16.23 -9.87 3.36
N LEU A 63 -14.94 -9.89 3.03
CA LEU A 63 -14.30 -11.05 2.40
C LEU A 63 -14.23 -12.23 3.36
N GLU A 64 -13.82 -12.02 4.61
CA GLU A 64 -13.77 -13.06 5.65
C GLU A 64 -15.15 -13.71 5.84
N ASN A 65 -16.20 -12.90 5.99
CA ASN A 65 -17.58 -13.38 6.11
C ASN A 65 -18.08 -14.17 4.88
N ARG A 66 -17.54 -13.90 3.68
CA ARG A 66 -17.89 -14.63 2.44
C ARG A 66 -17.09 -15.92 2.26
N LEU A 67 -15.86 -15.94 2.76
CA LEU A 67 -14.97 -17.10 2.69
C LEU A 67 -15.28 -18.12 3.79
N ASP A 68 -15.90 -17.68 4.90
CA ASP A 68 -16.46 -18.53 5.94
C ASP A 68 -17.99 -18.49 5.94
N PRO A 69 -18.68 -19.13 4.97
CA PRO A 69 -20.14 -19.29 5.01
C PRO A 69 -20.61 -20.25 6.12
N GLY A 70 -19.72 -20.71 7.01
CA GLY A 70 -19.95 -21.82 7.95
C GLY A 70 -20.33 -21.41 9.38
N ASN A 71 -20.06 -20.18 9.82
CA ASN A 71 -20.22 -19.82 11.24
C ASN A 71 -21.32 -18.78 11.56
N THR A 72 -22.27 -18.53 10.65
CA THR A 72 -23.56 -17.91 11.03
C THR A 72 -24.50 -19.00 11.54
N GLN A 73 -24.25 -19.48 12.76
CA GLN A 73 -25.23 -20.22 13.54
C GLN A 73 -25.65 -19.41 14.76
N LYS A 74 -26.97 -19.17 14.81
CA LYS A 74 -27.83 -18.72 15.91
C LYS A 74 -27.74 -17.24 16.31
#